data_AF-A0A4Y2GVH2-F1
#
_entry.id   AF-A0A4Y2GVH2-F1
#
_cell.length_a   1.000
_cell.length_b   1.000
_cell.length_c   1.000
_cell.angle_alpha   90.00
_cell.angle_beta   90.00
_cell.angle_gamma   90.00
#
_symmetry.space_group_name_H-M   'P 1'
#
loop_
_entity.id
_entity.type
_entity.pdbx_description
1 polymer ?
#
loop_
_entity_poly.entity_id
_entity_poly.type
_entity_poly.pdbx_seq_one_letter_code
_entity_poly.pdbx_strand_id
1 'polypeptide(L)'
;MTLLENARIRLGWVKAHIGTKGNEIADTLAKEATTDGISASLPFPKSLLKKQLLQISLSRWQAEWDNGETGRSVYSIIPKICNKQLHWSRECIQFATGHGPFPSYLKRFGLHSTDY
;
A
#
# COMPACT_ATOMS: atom_id res chain seq x y z
N MET A 1 -46.78 8.71 -2.45
CA MET A 1 -46.55 7.72 -3.51
C MET A 1 -45.06 7.56 -3.70
N THR A 2 -44.52 6.44 -3.26
CA THR A 2 -43.10 6.13 -3.47
C THR A 2 -42.94 5.54 -4.89
N LEU A 3 -41.79 5.75 -5.53
CA LEU A 3 -41.52 5.22 -6.87
C LEU A 3 -41.69 3.69 -6.95
N LEU A 4 -41.51 3.02 -5.80
CA LEU A 4 -41.62 1.59 -5.60
C LEU A 4 -43.07 1.08 -5.62
N GLU A 5 -44.07 1.92 -5.35
CA GLU A 5 -45.49 1.54 -5.32
C GLU A 5 -46.14 1.51 -6.72
N ASN A 6 -45.42 1.95 -7.76
CA ASN A 6 -45.96 2.01 -9.10
C ASN A 6 -45.79 0.68 -9.85
N ALA A 7 -46.87 -0.10 -9.91
CA ALA A 7 -46.92 -1.40 -10.59
C ALA A 7 -46.57 -1.39 -12.10
N ARG A 8 -46.44 -0.21 -12.72
CA ARG A 8 -46.05 -0.06 -14.13
C ARG A 8 -44.53 0.03 -14.34
N ILE A 9 -43.74 0.20 -13.28
CA ILE A 9 -42.28 0.28 -13.36
C ILE A 9 -41.70 -1.12 -13.25
N ARG A 10 -40.84 -1.49 -14.21
CA ARG A 10 -40.06 -2.73 -14.19
C ARG A 10 -38.58 -2.39 -14.07
N LEU A 11 -37.90 -3.04 -13.13
CA LEU A 11 -36.46 -2.88 -12.91
C LEU A 11 -35.72 -4.07 -13.50
N GLY A 12 -34.56 -3.82 -14.10
CA GLY A 12 -33.70 -4.84 -14.67
C GLY A 12 -32.24 -4.41 -14.65
N TRP A 13 -31.35 -5.38 -14.50
CA TRP A 13 -29.91 -5.16 -14.54
C TRP A 13 -29.43 -5.19 -15.99
N VAL A 14 -28.65 -4.19 -16.38
CA VAL A 14 -27.99 -4.13 -17.70
C VAL A 14 -26.49 -4.09 -17.46
N LYS A 15 -25.73 -4.77 -18.31
CA LYS A 15 -24.27 -4.76 -18.26
C LYS A 15 -23.76 -3.36 -18.60
N ALA A 16 -22.85 -2.82 -17.81
CA ALA A 16 -22.23 -1.53 -18.09
C ALA A 16 -21.28 -1.60 -19.31
N HIS A 17 -21.11 -0.48 -20.01
CA HIS A 17 -20.13 -0.27 -21.07
C HIS A 17 -20.25 -1.22 -22.27
N ILE A 18 -21.47 -1.63 -22.61
CA ILE A 18 -21.77 -2.41 -23.82
C ILE A 18 -22.42 -1.56 -24.93
N GLY A 19 -22.48 -0.24 -24.75
CA GLY A 19 -23.06 0.66 -25.76
C GLY A 19 -24.58 0.79 -25.69
N THR A 20 -25.20 0.48 -24.54
CA THR A 20 -26.64 0.74 -24.36
C THR A 20 -26.85 2.24 -24.25
N LYS A 21 -27.32 2.88 -25.34
CA LYS A 21 -27.38 4.35 -25.49
C LYS A 21 -27.89 5.09 -24.25
N GLY A 22 -29.03 4.68 -23.68
CA GLY A 22 -29.59 5.32 -22.48
C GLY A 22 -28.70 5.20 -21.24
N ASN A 23 -28.04 4.05 -21.05
CA ASN A 23 -27.11 3.82 -19.95
C ASN A 23 -25.81 4.63 -20.12
N GLU A 24 -25.25 4.67 -21.33
CA GLU A 24 -24.04 5.46 -21.61
C GLU A 24 -24.28 6.96 -21.48
N ILE A 25 -25.45 7.46 -21.90
CA ILE A 25 -25.86 8.86 -21.67
C ILE A 25 -25.98 9.13 -20.16
N ALA A 26 -26.63 8.25 -19.41
CA ALA A 26 -26.75 8.39 -17.96
C ALA A 26 -25.38 8.39 -17.26
N ASP A 27 -24.46 7.50 -17.65
CA ASP A 27 -23.09 7.46 -17.13
C ASP A 27 -22.29 8.73 -17.47
N THR A 28 -22.44 9.24 -18.70
CA THR A 28 -21.80 10.49 -19.15
C THR A 28 -22.30 11.69 -18.33
N LEU A 29 -23.62 11.83 -18.19
CA LEU A 29 -24.22 12.90 -17.39
C LEU A 29 -23.84 12.78 -15.91
N ALA A 30 -23.77 11.57 -15.37
CA ALA A 30 -23.31 11.35 -13.99
C ALA A 30 -21.84 11.78 -13.80
N LYS A 31 -20.96 11.51 -14.79
CA LYS A 31 -19.56 11.98 -14.77
C LYS A 31 -19.46 13.49 -14.87
N GLU A 32 -20.20 14.12 -15.77
CA GLU A 32 -20.26 15.60 -15.88
C GLU A 32 -20.73 16.23 -14.56
N ALA A 33 -21.72 15.62 -13.90
CA ALA A 33 -22.17 16.07 -12.58
C ALA A 33 -21.10 15.95 -11.48
N THR A 34 -20.08 15.09 -11.63
CA THR A 34 -18.95 15.04 -10.69
C THR A 34 -17.98 16.21 -10.83
N THR A 35 -17.94 16.88 -11.99
CA THR A 35 -17.07 18.04 -12.25
C THR A 35 -17.80 19.36 -12.12
N ASP A 36 -19.04 19.44 -12.61
CA ASP A 36 -19.81 20.69 -12.72
C ASP A 36 -20.93 20.81 -11.67
N GLY A 37 -21.13 19.76 -10.85
CA GLY A 37 -22.15 19.74 -9.80
C GLY A 37 -21.79 20.54 -8.56
N ILE A 38 -22.78 20.72 -7.68
CA ILE A 38 -22.56 21.30 -6.35
C ILE A 38 -21.73 20.30 -5.54
N SER A 39 -20.52 20.71 -5.14
CA SER A 39 -19.64 19.88 -4.33
C SER A 39 -20.30 19.56 -2.98
N ALA A 40 -20.73 18.31 -2.82
CA ALA A 40 -21.16 17.83 -1.53
C ALA A 40 -19.93 17.76 -0.61
N SER A 41 -20.00 18.42 0.55
CA SER A 41 -18.98 18.31 1.60
C SER A 41 -19.05 16.91 2.23
N LEU A 42 -18.48 15.94 1.52
CA LEU A 42 -18.32 14.59 2.01
C LEU A 42 -17.02 14.52 2.84
N PRO A 43 -17.06 13.93 4.04
CA PRO A 43 -15.84 13.70 4.79
C PRO A 43 -14.90 12.81 3.99
N PHE A 44 -13.62 13.17 3.96
CA PHE A 44 -12.62 12.40 3.23
C PHE A 44 -12.66 10.92 3.64
N PRO A 45 -12.63 9.98 2.67
CA PRO A 45 -12.58 8.57 2.98
C PRO A 45 -11.37 8.26 3.86
N LYS A 46 -11.56 7.50 4.93
CA LYS A 46 -10.46 7.04 5.81
C LYS A 46 -9.36 6.32 5.02
N SER A 47 -9.71 5.67 3.92
CA SER A 47 -8.77 5.01 3.00
C SER A 47 -7.78 5.99 2.37
N LEU A 48 -8.22 7.20 2.02
CA LEU A 48 -7.36 8.24 1.46
C LEU A 48 -6.32 8.69 2.49
N LEU A 49 -6.77 8.98 3.71
CA LEU A 49 -5.88 9.39 4.81
C LEU A 49 -4.86 8.29 5.13
N LYS A 50 -5.30 7.02 5.22
CA LYS A 50 -4.40 5.88 5.41
C LYS A 50 -3.36 5.76 4.30
N LYS A 51 -3.77 5.97 3.04
CA LYS A 51 -2.86 5.94 1.89
C LYS A 51 -1.82 7.06 1.98
N GLN A 52 -2.24 8.28 2.30
CA GLN A 52 -1.33 9.43 2.47
C GLN A 52 -0.34 9.21 3.61
N LEU A 53 -0.82 8.74 4.77
CA LEU A 53 0.03 8.43 5.91
C LEU A 53 1.06 7.35 5.57
N LEU A 54 0.64 6.27 4.90
CA LEU A 54 1.56 5.22 4.47
C LEU A 54 2.65 5.78 3.54
N GLN A 55 2.30 6.63 2.58
CA GLN A 55 3.29 7.24 1.68
C GLN A 55 4.28 8.12 2.44
N ILE A 56 3.81 8.96 3.36
CA ILE A 56 4.67 9.81 4.18
C ILE A 56 5.61 8.97 5.05
N SER A 57 5.08 7.93 5.70
CA SER A 57 5.86 7.01 6.53
C SER A 57 6.93 6.29 5.72
N LEU A 58 6.60 5.78 4.53
CA LEU A 58 7.57 5.12 3.65
C LEU A 58 8.64 6.11 3.19
N SER A 59 8.29 7.31 2.74
CA SER A 59 9.30 8.29 2.31
C SER A 59 10.26 8.67 3.44
N ARG A 60 9.76 8.85 4.67
CA ARG A 60 10.62 9.13 5.83
C ARG A 60 11.52 7.95 6.17
N TRP A 61 10.97 6.74 6.20
CA TRP A 61 11.75 5.55 6.51
C TRP A 61 12.80 5.26 5.42
N GLN A 62 12.50 5.51 4.14
CA GLN A 62 13.50 5.42 3.07
C GLN A 62 14.64 6.42 3.29
N ALA A 63 14.33 7.66 3.65
CA ALA A 63 15.37 8.67 3.93
C ALA A 63 16.27 8.27 5.10
N GLU A 64 15.69 7.72 6.18
CA GLU A 64 16.49 7.16 7.28
C GLU A 64 17.31 5.94 6.84
N TRP A 65 16.74 5.10 5.96
CA TRP A 65 17.41 3.91 5.46
C TRP A 65 18.59 4.22 4.55
N ASP A 66 18.47 5.26 3.71
CA ASP A 66 19.51 5.72 2.80
C ASP A 66 20.68 6.37 3.56
N ASN A 67 20.37 7.17 4.59
CA ASN A 67 21.37 7.95 5.34
C ASN A 67 21.90 7.25 6.60
N GLY A 68 21.25 6.18 7.06
CA GLY A 68 21.63 5.48 8.28
C GLY A 68 22.96 4.72 8.15
N GLU A 69 23.71 4.65 9.24
CA GLU A 69 25.00 3.93 9.30
C GLU A 69 24.85 2.47 9.74
N THR A 70 23.72 2.10 10.32
CA THR A 70 23.47 0.74 10.82
C THR A 70 22.81 -0.14 9.74
N GLY A 71 22.97 -1.45 9.87
CA GLY A 71 22.32 -2.43 8.97
C GLY A 71 22.76 -2.36 7.51
N ARG A 72 23.97 -1.83 7.21
CA ARG A 72 24.44 -1.63 5.82
C ARG A 72 24.57 -2.91 5.01
N SER A 73 24.79 -4.05 5.67
CA SER A 73 24.76 -5.36 5.02
C SER A 73 23.36 -5.74 4.52
N VAL A 74 22.31 -5.33 5.22
CA VAL A 74 20.92 -5.52 4.76
C VAL A 74 20.57 -4.48 3.70
N TYR A 75 21.07 -3.24 3.82
CA TYR A 75 20.88 -2.19 2.83
C TYR A 75 21.44 -2.56 1.46
N SER A 76 22.62 -3.20 1.40
CA SER A 76 23.19 -3.66 0.13
C SER A 76 22.33 -4.71 -0.58
N ILE A 77 21.48 -5.45 0.16
CA ILE A 77 20.55 -6.43 -0.39
C ILE A 77 19.20 -5.80 -0.71
N ILE A 78 18.69 -4.94 0.18
CA ILE A 78 17.39 -4.27 0.06
C ILE A 78 17.59 -2.76 0.23
N PRO A 79 17.99 -2.05 -0.83
CA PRO A 79 18.21 -0.60 -0.75
C PRO A 79 16.90 0.19 -0.71
N LYS A 80 15.81 -0.38 -1.26
CA LYS A 80 14.49 0.25 -1.26
C LYS A 80 13.55 -0.43 -0.30
N ILE A 81 13.01 0.33 0.64
CA ILE A 81 12.00 -0.17 1.56
C ILE A 81 10.69 -0.44 0.81
N CYS A 82 9.92 -1.41 1.30
CA CYS A 82 8.57 -1.65 0.82
C CYS A 82 7.65 -2.07 1.97
N ASN A 83 6.35 -1.91 1.79
CA ASN A 83 5.35 -2.33 2.77
C ASN A 83 4.99 -3.82 2.68
N LYS A 84 5.71 -4.60 1.88
CA LYS A 84 5.49 -6.03 1.71
C LYS A 84 6.44 -6.78 2.63
N GLN A 85 5.92 -7.82 3.26
CA GLN A 85 6.77 -8.73 4.01
C GLN A 85 7.70 -9.48 3.06
N LEU A 86 8.99 -9.50 3.39
CA LEU A 86 9.95 -10.34 2.72
C LEU A 86 9.98 -11.69 3.43
N HIS A 87 9.72 -12.76 2.70
CA HIS A 87 9.73 -14.12 3.24
C HIS A 87 11.15 -14.70 3.23
N TRP A 88 12.02 -14.15 4.07
CA TRP A 88 13.37 -14.68 4.27
C TRP A 88 13.36 -15.85 5.25
N SER A 89 14.14 -16.89 4.96
CA SER A 89 14.38 -17.96 5.93
C SER A 89 15.20 -17.42 7.11
N ARG A 90 15.22 -18.18 8.21
CA ARG A 90 16.02 -17.82 9.39
C ARG A 90 17.50 -17.66 9.02
N GLU A 91 18.02 -18.54 8.18
CA GLU A 91 19.41 -18.57 7.72
C GLU A 91 19.72 -17.33 6.87
N CYS A 92 18.81 -16.95 5.95
CA CYS A 92 18.95 -15.72 5.16
C CYS A 92 18.98 -14.47 6.05
N ILE A 93 18.10 -14.39 7.05
CA ILE A 93 18.06 -13.27 8.00
C ILE A 93 19.37 -13.21 8.79
N GLN A 94 19.82 -14.36 9.31
CA GLN A 94 21.07 -14.47 10.05
C GLN A 94 22.27 -13.99 9.22
N PHE A 95 22.39 -14.52 8.00
CA PHE A 95 23.45 -14.15 7.07
C PHE A 95 23.41 -12.65 6.72
N ALA A 96 22.25 -12.13 6.29
CA ALA A 96 22.11 -10.74 5.86
C ALA A 96 22.37 -9.72 6.98
N THR A 97 21.96 -10.04 8.20
CA THR A 97 22.19 -9.17 9.36
C THR A 97 23.57 -9.37 9.98
N GLY A 98 24.29 -10.45 9.62
CA GLY A 98 25.50 -10.88 10.32
C GLY A 98 25.24 -11.37 11.74
N HIS A 99 24.00 -11.77 12.06
CA HIS A 99 23.63 -12.34 13.34
C HIS A 99 23.64 -13.86 13.25
N GLY A 100 24.24 -14.56 14.21
CA GLY A 100 24.24 -16.03 14.21
C GLY A 100 25.53 -16.60 14.76
N PRO A 101 25.81 -17.89 14.49
CA PRO A 101 27.04 -18.56 14.94
C PRO A 101 28.26 -18.15 14.10
N PHE A 102 28.37 -16.87 13.73
CA PHE A 102 29.51 -16.34 13.00
C PHE A 102 30.58 -15.91 14.01
N PRO A 103 31.87 -16.24 13.81
CA PRO A 103 32.95 -15.85 14.71
C PRO A 103 32.96 -14.34 14.99
N SER A 104 32.77 -13.50 13.97
CA SER A 104 32.66 -12.05 14.10
C SER A 104 31.51 -11.58 15.00
N TYR A 105 30.34 -12.23 14.92
CA TYR A 105 29.20 -11.95 15.78
C TYR A 105 29.47 -12.39 17.22
N LEU A 106 29.97 -13.61 17.43
CA LEU A 106 30.24 -14.16 18.75
C LEU A 106 31.35 -13.39 19.49
N LYS A 107 32.40 -12.97 18.78
CA LYS A 107 33.46 -12.10 19.31
C LYS A 107 32.91 -10.77 19.82
N ARG A 108 31.97 -10.15 19.10
CA ARG A 108 31.32 -8.89 19.52
C ARG A 108 30.64 -9.00 20.89
N PHE A 109 30.16 -10.19 21.25
CA PHE A 109 29.53 -10.46 22.54
C PHE A 109 30.45 -11.14 23.56
N GLY A 110 31.74 -11.27 23.28
CA GLY A 110 32.71 -11.90 24.18
C GLY A 110 32.54 -13.41 24.33
N LEU A 111 31.82 -14.07 23.41
CA LEU A 111 31.58 -15.51 23.42
C LEU A 111 32.63 -16.29 22.60
N HIS A 112 33.51 -15.58 21.88
CA HIS A 112 34.57 -16.16 21.07
C HIS A 112 35.80 -15.26 21.06
N SER A 113 37.00 -15.85 20.91
CA SER A 113 38.27 -15.13 20.97
C SER A 113 38.69 -14.49 19.64
N THR A 114 38.30 -15.09 18.50
CA THR A 114 38.63 -14.63 17.14
C THR A 114 37.38 -14.27 16.33
N ASP A 115 37.56 -13.51 15.25
CA ASP A 115 36.53 -13.08 14.29
C ASP A 115 36.57 -13.85 12.96
N TYR A 116 37.47 -14.83 12.87
CA TYR A 116 37.61 -15.80 11.79
C TYR A 116 37.46 -17.22 12.31
#